data_AF-A0A6C0LEH7-F1
#
_entry.id   AF-A0A6C0LEH7-F1
#
_cell.length_a   1.000
_cell.length_b   1.000
_cell.length_c   1.000
_cell.angle_alpha   90.00
_cell.angle_beta   90.00
_cell.angle_gamma   90.00
#
_symmetry.space_group_name_H-M   'P 1'
#
loop_
_entity.id
_entity.type
_entity.pdbx_description
1 polymer ?
#
loop_
_entity_poly.entity_id
_entity_poly.type
_entity_poly.pdbx_seq_one_letter_code
_entity_poly.pdbx_strand_id
1 'polypeptide(L)'
;MFNEYFGKGYYIDLLHDMNEVYVSPPSNNNKEFVKNASDTIFYTRHIDGPFFSIPFASCYRVIVGLDENMDIMTNFHMTPQSYIIKTGDVVGFDFHRECHYISPIIRDEDASNTTQKYRVILKIHYCIYPYWACVFGFILSKLSILYNKLFRDLFLFTLKPQHKSTTCLAKLMILSTQVYHDIEFYIGNNNIQYISLLLYIASKTDWNVFFFGSSFVHYLRWIDTEKHNGEINTIFRRDYFFYKFLYMLNYFHMYFSYYSETPVFYTFVIVPPLFALYIRNYTAFIPKGIEIYLMCAMLNNNTLKLTEYFYLLINLYLNYFQLCKTIDM
;
A
#
# COMPACT_ATOMS: atom_id res chain seq x y z
N MET A 1 17.04 -18.85 3.95
CA MET A 1 16.11 -17.70 3.95
C MET A 1 14.64 -18.11 3.99
N PHE A 2 13.93 -18.33 2.88
CA PHE A 2 12.46 -18.50 2.95
C PHE A 2 11.97 -19.72 3.76
N ASN A 3 12.66 -20.86 3.68
CA ASN A 3 12.35 -22.02 4.52
C ASN A 3 12.47 -21.72 6.02
N GLU A 4 13.38 -20.84 6.41
CA GLU A 4 13.58 -20.45 7.82
C GLU A 4 12.50 -19.46 8.27
N TYR A 5 12.09 -18.54 7.40
CA TYR A 5 11.07 -17.54 7.72
C TYR A 5 9.63 -18.12 7.76
N PHE A 6 9.27 -18.99 6.81
CA PHE A 6 7.90 -19.51 6.68
C PHE A 6 7.70 -20.89 7.33
N GLY A 7 8.79 -21.66 7.51
CA GLY A 7 8.74 -23.00 8.09
C GLY A 7 8.15 -24.07 7.15
N LYS A 8 7.88 -25.25 7.72
CA LYS A 8 7.55 -26.49 6.98
C LYS A 8 6.12 -26.57 6.44
N GLY A 9 5.28 -25.54 6.59
CA GLY A 9 3.86 -25.54 6.17
C GLY A 9 3.59 -24.88 4.82
N TYR A 10 4.64 -24.48 4.12
CA TYR A 10 4.57 -23.65 2.92
C TYR A 10 5.23 -24.35 1.72
N TYR A 11 4.64 -24.16 0.55
CA TYR A 11 5.32 -24.40 -0.72
C TYR A 11 6.16 -23.18 -1.09
N ILE A 12 7.34 -23.43 -1.67
CA ILE A 12 8.25 -22.41 -2.19
C ILE A 12 8.56 -22.80 -3.63
N ASP A 13 7.81 -22.24 -4.56
CA ASP A 13 7.93 -22.54 -5.99
C ASP A 13 8.83 -21.52 -6.67
N LEU A 14 9.90 -21.98 -7.32
CA LEU A 14 10.76 -21.14 -8.12
C LEU A 14 10.11 -20.84 -9.48
N LEU A 15 9.90 -19.57 -9.80
CA LEU A 15 9.29 -19.12 -11.04
C LEU A 15 10.37 -18.86 -12.11
N HIS A 16 10.97 -19.94 -12.63
CA HIS A 16 12.09 -19.89 -13.57
C HIS A 16 11.90 -18.93 -14.75
N ASP A 17 10.68 -18.87 -15.28
CA ASP A 17 10.30 -18.05 -16.44
C ASP A 17 10.30 -16.53 -16.19
N MET A 18 10.45 -16.10 -14.93
CA MET A 18 10.54 -14.68 -14.56
C MET A 18 11.98 -14.25 -14.25
N ASN A 19 12.88 -15.21 -14.01
CA ASN A 19 14.24 -14.92 -13.59
C ASN A 19 15.02 -14.20 -14.69
N GLU A 20 15.77 -13.17 -14.34
CA GLU A 20 16.56 -12.41 -15.31
C GLU A 20 17.85 -11.84 -14.71
N VAL A 21 18.89 -11.78 -15.52
CA VAL A 21 20.05 -10.93 -15.26
C VAL A 21 19.72 -9.56 -15.84
N TYR A 22 19.76 -8.54 -15.00
CA TYR A 22 19.46 -7.17 -15.37
C TYR A 22 20.74 -6.33 -15.29
N VAL A 23 21.02 -5.61 -16.37
CA VAL A 23 22.18 -4.74 -16.50
C VAL A 23 21.66 -3.32 -16.73
N SER A 24 21.92 -2.43 -15.78
CA SER A 24 21.60 -1.01 -15.92
C SER A 24 22.86 -0.17 -16.12
N PRO A 25 22.81 0.85 -17.00
CA PRO A 25 23.92 1.76 -17.19
C PRO A 25 24.19 2.61 -15.93
N PRO A 26 25.43 3.11 -15.77
CA PRO A 26 25.82 3.94 -14.62
C PRO A 26 25.00 5.24 -14.55
N SER A 27 24.75 5.72 -13.32
CA SER A 27 23.88 6.87 -13.06
C SER A 27 24.55 8.24 -13.26
N ASN A 28 25.84 8.29 -13.62
CA ASN A 28 26.59 9.54 -13.71
C ASN A 28 26.11 10.42 -14.88
N ASN A 29 25.60 11.62 -14.54
CA ASN A 29 25.72 12.91 -15.25
C ASN A 29 25.58 12.95 -16.78
N ASN A 30 24.91 11.97 -17.37
CA ASN A 30 24.57 12.02 -18.78
C ASN A 30 23.41 13.01 -18.94
N LYS A 31 23.77 14.28 -19.19
CA LYS A 31 22.89 15.26 -19.87
C LYS A 31 22.30 14.68 -21.18
N GLU A 32 22.91 13.62 -21.70
CA GLU A 32 22.50 12.84 -22.87
C GLU A 32 21.86 11.48 -22.55
N PHE A 33 21.59 11.14 -21.28
CA PHE A 33 20.70 10.03 -20.97
C PHE A 33 19.31 10.56 -21.30
N VAL A 34 18.93 10.43 -22.57
CA VAL A 34 17.53 10.51 -22.95
C VAL A 34 16.85 9.50 -22.02
N LYS A 35 16.14 9.99 -21.00
CA LYS A 35 15.25 9.17 -20.19
C LYS A 35 14.30 8.54 -21.21
N ASN A 36 14.67 7.36 -21.66
CA ASN A 36 13.83 6.55 -22.50
C ASN A 36 12.52 6.41 -21.72
N ALA A 37 11.41 6.65 -22.38
CA ALA A 37 10.14 6.89 -21.70
C ALA A 37 9.86 5.81 -20.64
N SER A 38 10.11 4.53 -20.97
CA SER A 38 9.86 3.38 -20.09
C SER A 38 10.89 3.18 -18.95
N ASP A 39 12.17 3.50 -19.11
CA ASP A 39 13.18 3.38 -18.03
C ASP A 39 12.83 4.26 -16.83
N THR A 40 12.06 5.33 -17.06
CA THR A 40 11.52 6.22 -16.02
C THR A 40 10.69 5.46 -14.99
N ILE A 41 10.07 4.32 -15.35
CA ILE A 41 9.27 3.51 -14.42
C ILE A 41 10.08 3.15 -13.18
N PHE A 42 11.33 2.71 -13.36
CA PHE A 42 12.16 2.25 -12.24
C PHE A 42 12.55 3.38 -11.28
N TYR A 43 12.67 4.60 -11.79
CA TYR A 43 12.98 5.80 -11.00
C TYR A 43 11.74 6.47 -10.41
N THR A 44 10.56 6.12 -10.91
CA THR A 44 9.28 6.51 -10.31
C THR A 44 8.84 5.46 -9.31
N ARG A 45 8.04 5.89 -8.33
CA ARG A 45 7.46 4.97 -7.36
C ARG A 45 6.49 4.04 -8.08
N HIS A 46 6.69 2.73 -7.94
CA HIS A 46 5.89 1.73 -8.62
C HIS A 46 5.77 0.45 -7.78
N ILE A 47 4.82 -0.39 -8.19
CA ILE A 47 4.75 -1.81 -7.83
C ILE A 47 5.01 -2.59 -9.12
N ASP A 48 5.73 -3.69 -9.05
CA ASP A 48 6.07 -4.48 -10.24
C ASP A 48 4.87 -5.20 -10.83
N GLY A 49 3.98 -5.74 -9.99
CA GLY A 49 2.87 -6.59 -10.42
C GLY A 49 1.50 -6.18 -9.86
N PRO A 50 0.40 -6.43 -10.60
CA PRO A 50 -0.93 -5.96 -10.20
C PRO A 50 -1.75 -7.01 -9.43
N PHE A 51 -1.21 -8.21 -9.12
CA PHE A 51 -2.00 -9.32 -8.55
C PHE A 51 -2.02 -9.36 -7.02
N PHE A 52 -2.09 -8.18 -6.38
CA PHE A 52 -2.16 -8.04 -4.93
C PHE A 52 -3.39 -8.75 -4.32
N SER A 53 -4.46 -8.93 -5.10
CA SER A 53 -5.77 -9.40 -4.63
C SER A 53 -5.90 -10.90 -4.45
N ILE A 54 -4.91 -11.67 -4.90
CA ILE A 54 -4.92 -13.12 -4.71
C ILE A 54 -4.49 -13.41 -3.26
N PRO A 55 -5.38 -13.94 -2.41
CA PRO A 55 -5.08 -14.13 -1.00
C PRO A 55 -4.15 -15.33 -0.78
N PHE A 56 -3.53 -15.38 0.39
CA PHE A 56 -2.74 -16.52 0.91
C PHE A 56 -1.49 -16.90 0.09
N ALA A 57 -1.21 -16.21 -1.01
CA ALA A 57 -0.03 -16.41 -1.82
C ALA A 57 0.72 -15.09 -2.04
N SER A 58 2.05 -15.17 -2.06
CA SER A 58 2.94 -14.04 -2.33
C SER A 58 3.96 -14.44 -3.39
N CYS A 59 4.19 -13.53 -4.34
CA CYS A 59 5.27 -13.69 -5.30
C CYS A 59 6.42 -12.79 -4.84
N TYR A 60 7.52 -13.38 -4.40
CA TYR A 60 8.70 -12.65 -3.96
C TYR A 60 9.67 -12.47 -5.12
N ARG A 61 10.06 -11.23 -5.40
CA ARG A 61 11.26 -10.91 -6.19
C ARG A 61 12.44 -10.81 -5.24
N VAL A 62 13.47 -11.59 -5.54
CA VAL A 62 14.75 -11.60 -4.84
C VAL A 62 15.80 -11.01 -5.77
N ILE A 63 16.37 -9.88 -5.36
CA ILE A 63 17.49 -9.24 -6.02
C ILE A 63 18.78 -9.72 -5.37
N VAL A 64 19.67 -10.28 -6.18
CA VAL A 64 21.03 -10.66 -5.80
C VAL A 64 22.01 -9.72 -6.48
N GLY A 65 22.84 -9.02 -5.70
CA GLY A 65 23.86 -8.14 -6.25
C GLY A 65 25.03 -8.94 -6.85
N LEU A 66 25.41 -8.59 -8.08
CA LEU A 66 26.53 -9.22 -8.80
C LEU A 66 27.69 -8.24 -9.04
N ASP A 67 27.59 -7.01 -8.54
CA ASP A 67 28.59 -5.96 -8.66
C ASP A 67 28.69 -5.11 -7.38
N GLU A 68 29.75 -4.32 -7.26
CA GLU A 68 30.00 -3.47 -6.08
C GLU A 68 29.10 -2.23 -5.98
N ASN A 69 28.12 -2.08 -6.88
CA ASN A 69 27.12 -1.00 -6.99
C ASN A 69 27.32 0.15 -6.00
N MET A 70 27.86 1.26 -6.50
CA MET A 70 28.19 2.44 -5.69
C MET A 70 27.26 3.62 -5.93
N ASP A 71 26.34 3.47 -6.88
CA ASP A 71 25.69 4.59 -7.57
C ASP A 71 24.17 4.58 -7.41
N ILE A 72 23.56 3.40 -7.20
CA ILE A 72 22.10 3.25 -7.15
C ILE A 72 21.66 2.64 -5.82
N MET A 73 20.69 3.29 -5.20
CA MET A 73 19.98 2.82 -4.01
C MET A 73 18.59 2.32 -4.41
N THR A 74 18.13 1.25 -3.76
CA THR A 74 16.74 0.77 -3.86
C THR A 74 16.01 1.17 -2.60
N ASN A 75 14.91 1.90 -2.74
CA ASN A 75 14.13 2.45 -1.63
C ASN A 75 12.79 1.75 -1.54
N PHE A 76 12.43 1.31 -0.34
CA PHE A 76 11.15 0.72 0.00
C PHE A 76 10.33 1.72 0.79
N HIS A 77 9.06 1.91 0.41
CA HIS A 77 8.21 2.92 1.06
C HIS A 77 7.30 2.33 2.13
N MET A 78 6.89 1.07 1.98
CA MET A 78 5.95 0.45 2.92
C MET A 78 6.66 0.16 4.23
N THR A 79 7.87 -0.38 4.13
CA THR A 79 8.89 -0.39 5.19
C THR A 79 9.93 0.67 4.82
N PRO A 80 10.03 1.81 5.52
CA PRO A 80 10.89 2.95 5.16
C PRO A 80 12.38 2.59 5.31
N GLN A 81 12.86 1.74 4.41
CA GLN A 81 14.18 1.15 4.39
C GLN A 81 14.78 1.34 3.00
N SER A 82 16.09 1.57 2.96
CA SER A 82 16.82 1.75 1.71
C SER A 82 18.10 0.95 1.73
N TYR A 83 18.39 0.31 0.60
CA TYR A 83 19.53 -0.60 0.48
C TYR A 83 20.36 -0.28 -0.76
N ILE A 84 21.68 -0.29 -0.57
CA ILE A 84 22.67 -0.31 -1.65
C ILE A 84 23.08 -1.78 -1.80
N ILE A 85 22.54 -2.44 -2.82
CA ILE A 85 22.73 -3.87 -3.02
C ILE A 85 24.06 -4.09 -3.73
N LYS A 86 25.05 -4.70 -3.06
CA LYS A 86 26.39 -5.01 -3.57
C LYS A 86 26.58 -6.50 -3.82
N THR A 87 27.76 -6.88 -4.28
CA THR A 87 28.14 -8.28 -4.57
C THR A 87 27.84 -9.19 -3.37
N GLY A 88 26.98 -10.18 -3.58
CA GLY A 88 26.60 -11.16 -2.56
C GLY A 88 25.44 -10.75 -1.66
N ASP A 89 24.99 -9.48 -1.71
CA ASP A 89 23.79 -9.05 -1.00
C ASP A 89 22.53 -9.65 -1.63
N VAL A 90 21.56 -9.99 -0.78
CA VAL A 90 20.29 -10.58 -1.20
C VAL A 90 19.15 -9.80 -0.54
N VAL A 91 18.26 -9.24 -1.36
CA VAL A 91 17.07 -8.50 -0.90
C VAL A 91 15.83 -9.09 -1.54
N GLY A 92 14.89 -9.55 -0.73
CA GLY A 92 13.62 -10.11 -1.17
C GLY A 92 12.44 -9.23 -0.78
N PHE A 93 11.49 -9.01 -1.71
CA PHE A 93 10.26 -8.27 -1.46
C PHE A 93 9.09 -8.82 -2.28
N ASP A 94 7.86 -8.55 -1.86
CA ASP A 94 6.66 -9.01 -2.57
C ASP A 94 6.44 -8.19 -3.85
N PHE A 95 6.58 -8.85 -5.00
CA PHE A 95 6.48 -8.30 -6.35
C PHE A 95 5.13 -7.61 -6.60
N HIS A 96 4.05 -8.05 -5.96
CA HIS A 96 2.71 -7.47 -6.18
C HIS A 96 2.28 -6.45 -5.13
N ARG A 97 3.06 -6.28 -4.05
CA ARG A 97 2.60 -5.53 -2.87
C ARG A 97 3.61 -4.52 -2.34
N GLU A 98 4.89 -4.66 -2.66
CA GLU A 98 5.91 -3.74 -2.17
C GLU A 98 6.12 -2.55 -3.12
N CYS A 99 5.80 -1.35 -2.63
CA CYS A 99 6.08 -0.10 -3.30
C CYS A 99 7.56 0.25 -3.23
N HIS A 100 8.23 0.34 -4.37
CA HIS A 100 9.67 0.63 -4.42
C HIS A 100 10.05 1.49 -5.63
N TYR A 101 11.28 2.02 -5.58
CA TYR A 101 11.92 2.74 -6.69
C TYR A 101 13.43 2.76 -6.49
N ILE A 102 14.15 3.03 -7.56
CA ILE A 102 15.60 3.25 -7.51
C ILE A 102 15.93 4.74 -7.59
N SER A 103 16.96 5.16 -6.86
CA SER A 103 17.47 6.54 -6.90
C SER A 103 19.00 6.55 -6.98
N PRO A 104 19.59 7.54 -7.68
CA PRO A 104 21.03 7.73 -7.62
C PRO A 104 21.45 8.15 -6.21
N ILE A 105 22.64 7.72 -5.78
CA ILE A 105 23.25 8.17 -4.53
C ILE A 105 23.90 9.52 -4.81
N ILE A 106 23.32 10.59 -4.26
CA ILE A 106 23.90 11.93 -4.34
C ILE A 106 25.06 11.98 -3.33
N ARG A 107 26.28 12.14 -3.83
CA ARG A 107 27.47 12.39 -3.00
C ARG A 107 27.88 13.84 -3.22
N ASP A 108 28.04 14.58 -2.12
CA ASP A 108 28.63 15.91 -2.15
C ASP A 108 30.12 15.77 -2.49
N GLU A 109 30.50 16.36 -3.63
CA GLU A 109 31.87 16.66 -4.09
C GLU A 109 32.77 15.49 -4.59
N ASP A 110 33.48 15.78 -5.70
CA ASP A 110 34.72 15.16 -6.20
C ASP A 110 34.78 13.66 -6.57
N ALA A 111 33.66 13.00 -6.85
CA ALA A 111 33.68 11.67 -7.51
C ALA A 111 33.89 11.76 -9.04
N SER A 112 34.88 12.52 -9.51
CA SER A 112 35.22 12.65 -10.95
C SER A 112 35.98 11.44 -11.51
N ASN A 113 36.16 10.37 -10.73
CA ASN A 113 36.98 9.22 -11.10
C ASN A 113 36.34 7.84 -10.85
N THR A 114 35.03 7.75 -10.61
CA THR A 114 34.37 6.44 -10.63
C THR A 114 34.23 5.97 -12.08
N THR A 115 35.08 5.02 -12.47
CA THR A 115 34.93 4.25 -13.71
C THR A 115 33.46 3.87 -13.88
N GLN A 116 32.86 4.29 -14.99
CA GLN A 116 31.48 4.00 -15.36
C GLN A 116 31.23 2.49 -15.36
N LYS A 117 30.80 1.94 -14.23
CA LYS A 117 30.49 0.52 -14.08
C LYS A 117 29.00 0.33 -14.22
N TYR A 118 28.62 -0.61 -15.08
CA TYR A 118 27.23 -1.07 -15.16
C TYR A 118 26.85 -1.73 -13.84
N ARG A 119 25.65 -1.43 -13.35
CA ARG A 119 25.06 -2.19 -12.24
C ARG A 119 24.52 -3.49 -12.79
N VAL A 120 24.90 -4.61 -12.16
CA VAL A 120 24.50 -5.96 -12.58
C VAL A 120 23.83 -6.65 -11.41
N ILE A 121 22.57 -7.04 -11.60
CA ILE A 121 21.80 -7.76 -10.59
C ILE A 121 21.16 -9.00 -11.21
N LEU A 122 21.01 -10.05 -10.39
CA LEU A 122 20.18 -11.19 -10.71
C LEU A 122 18.84 -11.05 -10.00
N LYS A 123 17.74 -11.06 -10.75
CA LYS A 123 16.38 -11.11 -10.21
C LYS A 123 15.88 -12.54 -10.27
N ILE A 124 15.51 -13.08 -9.12
CA ILE A 124 14.96 -14.43 -8.96
C ILE A 124 13.57 -14.31 -8.36
N HIS A 125 12.60 -15.10 -8.82
CA HIS A 125 11.23 -15.01 -8.34
C HIS A 125 10.75 -16.31 -7.71
N TYR A 126 10.10 -16.20 -6.55
CA TYR A 126 9.52 -17.34 -5.82
C TYR A 126 8.05 -17.09 -5.53
N CYS A 127 7.18 -18.06 -5.76
CA CYS A 127 5.83 -18.03 -5.22
C CYS A 127 5.77 -18.84 -3.93
N ILE A 128 5.32 -18.21 -2.85
CA ILE A 128 5.24 -18.81 -1.52
C ILE A 128 3.80 -18.78 -1.04
N TYR A 129 3.31 -19.92 -0.58
CA TYR A 129 1.92 -20.09 -0.13
C TYR A 129 1.78 -21.30 0.81
N PRO A 130 0.85 -21.27 1.79
CA PRO A 130 0.55 -22.42 2.63
C PRO A 130 0.08 -23.64 1.83
N TYR A 131 0.34 -24.85 2.32
CA TYR A 131 -0.06 -26.09 1.64
C TYR A 131 -1.55 -26.18 1.28
N TRP A 132 -2.42 -25.70 2.17
CA TRP A 132 -3.86 -25.70 1.94
C TRP A 132 -4.30 -24.68 0.86
N ALA A 133 -3.48 -23.67 0.58
CA ALA A 133 -3.77 -22.60 -0.38
C ALA A 133 -3.15 -22.85 -1.76
N CYS A 134 -2.89 -24.12 -2.11
CA CYS A 134 -2.17 -24.47 -3.34
C CYS A 134 -2.81 -23.94 -4.62
N VAL A 135 -4.14 -23.87 -4.67
CA VAL A 135 -4.88 -23.32 -5.81
C VAL A 135 -4.54 -21.83 -6.00
N PHE A 136 -4.48 -21.05 -4.93
CA PHE A 136 -4.13 -19.63 -4.98
C PHE A 136 -2.68 -19.43 -5.42
N GLY A 137 -1.76 -20.23 -4.88
CA GLY A 137 -0.35 -20.24 -5.27
C GLY A 137 -0.15 -20.55 -6.75
N PHE A 138 -0.83 -21.59 -7.25
CA PHE A 138 -0.78 -21.97 -8.66
C PHE A 138 -1.29 -20.84 -9.58
N ILE A 139 -2.45 -20.27 -9.26
CA ILE A 139 -3.05 -19.17 -10.04
C ILE A 139 -2.11 -17.95 -10.04
N LEU A 140 -1.65 -17.52 -8.86
CA LEU A 140 -0.74 -16.38 -8.73
C LEU A 140 0.54 -16.60 -9.54
N SER A 141 1.13 -17.79 -9.47
CA SER A 141 2.35 -18.15 -10.19
C SER A 141 2.16 -18.01 -11.71
N LYS A 142 1.09 -18.60 -12.26
CA LYS A 142 0.81 -18.56 -13.70
C LYS A 142 0.53 -17.15 -14.19
N LEU A 143 -0.26 -16.40 -13.44
CA LEU A 143 -0.55 -15.00 -13.77
C LEU A 143 0.71 -14.14 -13.69
N SER A 144 1.54 -14.31 -12.66
CA SER A 144 2.79 -13.56 -12.49
C SER A 144 3.75 -13.80 -13.66
N ILE A 145 3.92 -15.07 -14.07
CA ILE A 145 4.77 -15.42 -15.22
C ILE A 145 4.22 -14.77 -16.50
N LEU A 146 2.92 -14.91 -16.75
CA LEU A 146 2.29 -14.34 -17.95
C LEU A 146 2.44 -12.82 -17.98
N TYR A 147 2.12 -12.15 -16.87
CA TYR A 147 2.25 -10.70 -16.74
C TYR A 147 3.69 -10.25 -16.96
N ASN A 148 4.68 -10.90 -16.32
CA ASN A 148 6.08 -10.51 -16.45
C ASN A 148 6.57 -10.64 -17.89
N LYS A 149 6.20 -11.71 -18.61
CA LYS A 149 6.52 -11.88 -20.03
C LYS A 149 5.91 -10.75 -20.87
N LEU A 150 4.60 -10.54 -20.75
CA LEU A 150 3.89 -9.50 -21.53
C LEU A 150 4.37 -8.08 -21.19
N PHE A 151 4.62 -7.79 -19.91
CA PHE A 151 5.11 -6.49 -19.46
C PHE A 151 6.53 -6.25 -19.95
N ARG A 152 7.39 -7.27 -19.95
CA ARG A 152 8.74 -7.19 -20.52
C ARG A 152 8.72 -6.95 -22.02
N ASP A 153 7.87 -7.67 -22.76
CA ASP A 153 7.71 -7.46 -24.21
C ASP A 153 7.23 -6.03 -24.51
N LEU A 154 6.26 -5.54 -23.74
CA LEU A 154 5.79 -4.15 -23.82
C LEU A 154 6.90 -3.14 -23.46
N PHE A 155 7.67 -3.41 -22.41
CA PHE A 155 8.77 -2.56 -21.97
C PHE A 155 9.86 -2.46 -23.05
N LEU A 156 10.27 -3.59 -23.63
CA LEU A 156 11.25 -3.63 -24.72
C LEU A 156 10.72 -2.94 -25.98
N PHE A 157 9.44 -3.12 -26.31
CA PHE A 157 8.78 -2.45 -27.42
C PHE A 157 8.72 -0.92 -27.25
N THR A 158 8.63 -0.45 -26.00
CA THR A 158 8.51 0.98 -25.66
C THR A 158 9.82 1.65 -25.26
N LEU A 159 10.95 0.92 -25.28
CA LEU A 159 12.27 1.39 -24.86
C LEU A 159 12.79 2.57 -25.72
N LYS A 160 12.57 2.53 -27.03
CA LYS A 160 12.87 3.64 -27.94
C LYS A 160 11.62 3.96 -28.76
N PRO A 161 10.68 4.76 -28.22
CA PRO A 161 9.41 5.00 -28.89
C PRO A 161 9.64 5.83 -30.17
N GLN A 162 9.46 5.21 -31.33
CA GLN A 162 9.64 5.86 -32.64
C GLN A 162 8.35 6.56 -33.13
N HIS A 163 7.19 6.10 -32.67
CA HIS A 163 5.88 6.59 -33.10
C HIS A 163 5.06 7.15 -31.93
N LYS A 164 4.11 8.04 -32.22
CA LYS A 164 3.19 8.61 -31.21
C LYS A 164 2.42 7.52 -30.44
N SER A 165 2.06 6.42 -31.10
CA SER A 165 1.41 5.25 -30.47
C SER A 165 2.32 4.60 -29.42
N THR A 166 3.59 4.35 -29.75
CA THR A 166 4.57 3.80 -28.80
C THR A 166 4.84 4.73 -27.62
N THR A 167 4.84 6.05 -27.84
CA THR A 167 4.95 7.03 -26.75
C THR A 167 3.72 7.02 -25.85
N CYS A 168 2.51 6.91 -26.43
CA CYS A 168 1.27 6.80 -25.66
C CYS A 168 1.25 5.54 -24.79
N LEU A 169 1.65 4.40 -25.35
CA LEU A 169 1.77 3.14 -24.62
C LEU A 169 2.78 3.23 -23.47
N ALA A 170 3.95 3.83 -23.70
CA ALA A 170 4.95 4.04 -22.65
C ALA A 170 4.37 4.88 -21.49
N LYS A 171 3.65 5.97 -21.81
CA LYS A 171 3.00 6.81 -20.80
C LYS A 171 1.91 6.07 -20.03
N LEU A 172 1.08 5.28 -20.72
CA LEU A 172 0.03 4.49 -20.10
C LEU A 172 0.59 3.42 -19.16
N MET A 173 1.72 2.82 -19.52
CA MET A 173 2.44 1.85 -18.68
C MET A 173 3.02 2.49 -17.41
N ILE A 174 3.62 3.69 -17.51
CA ILE A 174 4.08 4.45 -16.34
C ILE A 174 2.89 4.83 -15.46
N LEU A 175 1.82 5.36 -16.07
CA LEU A 175 0.64 5.79 -15.33
C LEU A 175 -0.02 4.63 -14.61
N SER A 176 -0.13 3.46 -15.24
CA SER A 176 -0.78 2.30 -14.61
C SER A 176 0.00 1.82 -13.38
N THR A 177 1.33 1.69 -13.49
CA THR A 177 2.18 1.28 -12.36
C THR A 177 2.18 2.31 -11.22
N GLN A 178 2.09 3.61 -11.54
CA GLN A 178 1.91 4.68 -10.57
C GLN A 178 0.54 4.64 -9.89
N VAL A 179 -0.55 4.43 -10.65
CA VAL A 179 -1.89 4.29 -10.08
C VAL A 179 -1.94 3.11 -9.11
N TYR A 180 -1.34 1.97 -9.47
CA TYR A 180 -1.25 0.83 -8.54
C TYR A 180 -0.44 1.15 -7.28
N HIS A 181 0.68 1.85 -7.43
CA HIS A 181 1.45 2.35 -6.30
C HIS A 181 0.61 3.26 -5.39
N ASP A 182 -0.07 4.25 -5.96
CA ASP A 182 -0.83 5.24 -5.18
C ASP A 182 -2.01 4.59 -4.46
N ILE A 183 -2.68 3.63 -5.11
CA ILE A 183 -3.72 2.83 -4.47
C ILE A 183 -3.14 2.08 -3.26
N GLU A 184 -2.02 1.37 -3.41
CA GLU A 184 -1.44 0.61 -2.29
C GLU A 184 -0.88 1.53 -1.20
N PHE A 185 -0.27 2.65 -1.55
CA PHE A 185 0.35 3.56 -0.61
C PHE A 185 -0.68 4.35 0.21
N TYR A 186 -1.75 4.87 -0.42
CA TYR A 186 -2.73 5.72 0.25
C TYR A 186 -3.95 4.99 0.77
N ILE A 187 -4.39 3.92 0.12
CA ILE A 187 -5.63 3.20 0.48
C ILE A 187 -5.30 1.80 0.98
N GLY A 188 -4.43 1.08 0.28
CA GLY A 188 -4.13 -0.32 0.53
C GLY A 188 -5.14 -1.22 -0.14
N ASN A 189 -4.67 -2.10 -1.00
CA ASN A 189 -5.55 -2.96 -1.77
C ASN A 189 -6.31 -3.97 -0.89
N ASN A 190 -5.72 -4.38 0.23
CA ASN A 190 -6.38 -5.23 1.22
C ASN A 190 -7.59 -4.52 1.85
N ASN A 191 -7.49 -3.20 2.08
CA ASN A 191 -8.59 -2.41 2.62
C ASN A 191 -9.74 -2.30 1.59
N ILE A 192 -9.42 -2.13 0.30
CA ILE A 192 -10.41 -2.13 -0.79
C ILE A 192 -11.15 -3.47 -0.84
N GLN A 193 -10.43 -4.60 -0.78
CA GLN A 193 -11.04 -5.92 -0.78
C GLN A 193 -11.94 -6.14 0.44
N TYR A 194 -11.48 -5.75 1.62
CA TYR A 194 -12.26 -5.86 2.85
C TYR A 194 -13.55 -5.04 2.79
N ILE A 195 -13.46 -3.77 2.36
CA ILE A 195 -14.64 -2.91 2.18
C ILE A 195 -15.59 -3.45 1.12
N SER A 196 -15.06 -3.95 0.00
CA SER A 196 -15.87 -4.56 -1.06
C SER A 196 -16.60 -5.80 -0.56
N LEU A 197 -15.94 -6.63 0.24
CA LEU A 197 -16.56 -7.80 0.87
C LEU A 197 -17.66 -7.39 1.84
N LEU A 198 -17.42 -6.39 2.69
CA LEU A 198 -18.44 -5.88 3.61
C LEU A 198 -19.65 -5.32 2.86
N LEU A 199 -19.43 -4.54 1.80
CA LEU A 199 -20.51 -4.01 0.96
C LEU A 199 -21.29 -5.13 0.27
N TYR A 200 -20.60 -6.15 -0.23
CA TYR A 200 -21.24 -7.32 -0.83
C TYR A 200 -22.13 -8.04 0.20
N ILE A 201 -21.62 -8.32 1.39
CA ILE A 201 -22.39 -8.99 2.45
C ILE A 201 -23.56 -8.11 2.89
N ALA A 202 -23.34 -6.82 3.11
CA ALA A 202 -24.38 -5.86 3.50
C ALA A 202 -25.51 -5.78 2.45
N SER A 203 -25.17 -5.85 1.16
CA SER A 203 -26.17 -5.87 0.07
C SER A 203 -27.10 -7.10 0.10
N LYS A 204 -26.69 -8.17 0.79
CA LYS A 204 -27.45 -9.43 0.93
C LYS A 204 -28.07 -9.61 2.30
N THR A 205 -27.67 -8.81 3.28
CA THR A 205 -28.06 -8.97 4.69
C THR A 205 -28.62 -7.67 5.25
N ASP A 206 -27.80 -6.87 5.92
CA ASP A 206 -28.16 -5.61 6.54
C ASP A 206 -27.00 -4.61 6.42
N TRP A 207 -27.32 -3.33 6.21
CA TRP A 207 -26.34 -2.24 6.15
C TRP A 207 -25.49 -2.12 7.44
N ASN A 208 -26.05 -2.55 8.58
CA ASN A 208 -25.33 -2.62 9.85
C ASN A 208 -24.03 -3.42 9.74
N VAL A 209 -23.95 -4.44 8.88
CA VAL A 209 -22.70 -5.20 8.66
C VAL A 209 -21.59 -4.30 8.14
N PHE A 210 -21.89 -3.48 7.13
CA PHE A 210 -20.93 -2.53 6.58
C PHE A 210 -20.61 -1.42 7.59
N PHE A 211 -21.64 -0.86 8.23
CA PHE A 211 -21.50 0.22 9.20
C PHE A 211 -20.59 -0.17 10.38
N PHE A 212 -20.87 -1.28 11.06
CA PHE A 212 -20.04 -1.76 12.16
C PHE A 212 -18.67 -2.27 11.66
N GLY A 213 -18.66 -3.02 10.56
CA GLY A 213 -17.45 -3.66 10.03
C GLY A 213 -16.40 -2.67 9.52
N SER A 214 -16.80 -1.46 9.09
CA SER A 214 -15.87 -0.43 8.62
C SER A 214 -15.49 0.59 9.70
N SER A 215 -16.41 0.91 10.62
CA SER A 215 -16.23 2.01 11.57
C SER A 215 -15.17 1.76 12.65
N PHE A 216 -14.94 0.52 13.08
CA PHE A 216 -14.07 0.26 14.24
C PHE A 216 -12.67 -0.27 13.89
N VAL A 217 -12.37 -0.50 12.62
CA VAL A 217 -11.09 -1.09 12.20
C VAL A 217 -9.89 -0.20 12.58
N HIS A 218 -10.04 1.13 12.52
CA HIS A 218 -8.98 2.05 12.93
C HIS A 218 -8.60 1.89 14.42
N TYR A 219 -9.59 1.63 15.29
CA TYR A 219 -9.32 1.32 16.70
C TYR A 219 -8.61 -0.03 16.84
N LEU A 220 -9.04 -1.06 16.09
CA LEU A 220 -8.40 -2.38 16.14
C LEU A 220 -6.94 -2.31 15.70
N ARG A 221 -6.63 -1.56 14.63
CA ARG A 221 -5.25 -1.32 14.18
C ARG A 221 -4.44 -0.60 15.27
N TRP A 222 -5.03 0.39 15.92
CA TRP A 222 -4.38 1.13 17.00
C TRP A 222 -4.07 0.23 18.21
N ILE A 223 -5.03 -0.59 18.64
CA ILE A 223 -4.87 -1.54 19.76
C ILE A 223 -3.78 -2.56 19.43
N ASP A 224 -3.78 -3.07 18.20
CA ASP A 224 -2.77 -4.03 17.72
C ASP A 224 -1.35 -3.46 17.79
N THR A 225 -1.17 -2.22 17.32
CA THR A 225 0.12 -1.50 17.40
C THR A 225 0.56 -1.24 18.83
N GLU A 226 -0.35 -0.78 19.72
CA GLU A 226 -0.04 -0.54 21.13
C GLU A 226 0.42 -1.81 21.83
N LYS A 227 -0.30 -2.92 21.62
CA LYS A 227 -0.04 -4.18 22.31
C LYS A 227 1.29 -4.83 21.92
N HIS A 228 1.69 -4.68 20.66
CA HIS A 228 2.91 -5.30 20.13
C HIS A 228 4.13 -4.35 20.13
N ASN A 229 4.02 -3.16 20.73
CA ASN A 229 5.02 -2.10 20.61
C ASN A 229 5.46 -1.89 19.14
N GLY A 230 4.49 -1.97 18.23
CA GLY A 230 4.75 -1.92 16.80
C GLY A 230 5.27 -0.55 16.39
N GLU A 231 6.25 -0.51 15.49
CA GLU A 231 6.65 0.74 14.86
C GLU A 231 5.50 1.32 14.03
N ILE A 232 5.31 2.63 14.13
CA ILE A 232 4.34 3.38 13.34
C ILE A 232 4.87 3.51 11.91
N ASN A 233 4.66 2.45 11.14
CA ASN A 233 5.07 2.39 9.74
C ASN A 233 3.99 2.96 8.81
N THR A 234 4.35 3.05 7.53
CA THR A 234 3.46 3.55 6.47
C THR A 234 2.17 2.74 6.38
N ILE A 235 2.25 1.41 6.55
CA ILE A 235 1.09 0.49 6.49
C ILE A 235 0.07 0.83 7.59
N PHE A 236 0.54 0.99 8.82
CA PHE A 236 -0.32 1.36 9.94
C PHE A 236 -1.00 2.71 9.70
N ARG A 237 -0.20 3.74 9.34
CA ARG A 237 -0.74 5.09 9.09
C ARG A 237 -1.81 5.07 8.01
N ARG A 238 -1.53 4.42 6.88
CA ARG A 238 -2.47 4.24 5.78
C ARG A 238 -3.79 3.61 6.24
N ASP A 239 -3.73 2.43 6.86
CA ASP A 239 -4.93 1.71 7.27
C ASP A 239 -5.71 2.49 8.33
N TYR A 240 -5.02 3.03 9.34
CA TYR A 240 -5.62 3.82 10.40
C TYR A 240 -6.37 5.04 9.84
N PHE A 241 -5.72 5.83 8.98
CA PHE A 241 -6.33 7.02 8.39
C PHE A 241 -7.48 6.68 7.45
N PHE A 242 -7.33 5.64 6.60
CA PHE A 242 -8.40 5.20 5.71
C PHE A 242 -9.66 4.80 6.47
N TYR A 243 -9.55 3.93 7.48
CA TYR A 243 -10.70 3.52 8.28
C TYR A 243 -11.20 4.61 9.22
N LYS A 244 -10.35 5.55 9.65
CA LYS A 244 -10.78 6.73 10.40
C LYS A 244 -11.66 7.64 9.53
N PHE A 245 -11.29 7.84 8.27
CA PHE A 245 -12.09 8.60 7.32
C PHE A 245 -13.45 7.96 7.09
N LEU A 246 -13.50 6.64 6.84
CA LEU A 246 -14.75 5.89 6.69
C LEU A 246 -15.63 5.94 7.95
N TYR A 247 -15.01 5.79 9.13
CA TYR A 247 -15.69 5.98 10.41
C TYR A 247 -16.33 7.37 10.51
N MET A 248 -15.59 8.44 10.17
CA MET A 248 -16.13 9.80 10.23
C MET A 248 -17.28 9.98 9.24
N LEU A 249 -17.18 9.45 8.02
CA LEU A 249 -18.30 9.46 7.06
C LEU A 249 -19.55 8.79 7.65
N ASN A 250 -19.40 7.57 8.18
CA ASN A 250 -20.49 6.83 8.80
C ASN A 250 -21.09 7.57 10.01
N TYR A 251 -20.24 8.13 10.87
CA TYR A 251 -20.64 8.78 12.10
C TYR A 251 -21.37 10.11 11.86
N PHE A 252 -20.86 10.95 10.96
CA PHE A 252 -21.51 12.20 10.59
C PHE A 252 -22.79 11.96 9.79
N HIS A 253 -22.82 10.92 8.93
CA HIS A 253 -24.03 10.54 8.23
C HIS A 253 -25.14 10.11 9.21
N MET A 254 -24.80 9.31 10.22
CA MET A 254 -25.74 8.92 11.28
C MET A 254 -26.27 10.16 12.02
N TYR A 255 -25.39 11.08 12.42
CA TYR A 255 -25.80 12.33 13.05
C TYR A 255 -26.76 13.14 12.16
N PHE A 256 -26.36 13.45 10.92
CA PHE A 256 -27.18 14.32 10.06
C PHE A 256 -28.50 13.67 9.65
N SER A 257 -28.60 12.34 9.64
CA SER A 257 -29.86 11.65 9.34
C SER A 257 -30.97 11.99 10.34
N TYR A 258 -30.62 12.50 11.53
CA TYR A 258 -31.55 12.96 12.54
C TYR A 258 -31.89 14.45 12.47
N TYR A 259 -31.06 15.26 11.84
CA TYR A 259 -31.13 16.73 11.91
C TYR A 259 -31.28 17.42 10.54
N SER A 260 -31.20 16.67 9.45
CA SER A 260 -31.21 17.21 8.10
C SER A 260 -31.90 16.27 7.11
N GLU A 261 -32.60 16.85 6.15
CA GLU A 261 -33.21 16.13 5.02
C GLU A 261 -32.16 15.65 4.00
N THR A 262 -30.96 16.25 3.99
CA THR A 262 -29.89 15.94 3.02
C THR A 262 -28.59 15.49 3.71
N PRO A 263 -28.63 14.42 4.54
CA PRO A 263 -27.52 14.05 5.41
C PRO A 263 -26.23 13.71 4.67
N VAL A 264 -26.36 13.16 3.46
CA VAL A 264 -25.25 12.82 2.58
C VAL A 264 -24.45 14.07 2.19
N PHE A 265 -25.13 15.15 1.80
CA PHE A 265 -24.47 16.39 1.38
C PHE A 265 -23.63 16.99 2.51
N TYR A 266 -24.23 17.16 3.70
CA TYR A 266 -23.51 17.69 4.86
C TYR A 266 -22.32 16.84 5.26
N THR A 267 -22.46 15.51 5.21
CA THR A 267 -21.36 14.57 5.50
C THR A 267 -20.18 14.78 4.55
N PHE A 268 -20.44 14.82 3.23
CA PHE A 268 -19.38 14.99 2.24
C PHE A 268 -18.74 16.38 2.26
N VAL A 269 -19.44 17.41 2.70
CA VAL A 269 -18.88 18.76 2.84
C VAL A 269 -18.03 18.91 4.11
N ILE A 270 -18.46 18.33 5.24
CA ILE A 270 -17.84 18.56 6.55
C ILE A 270 -16.69 17.60 6.86
N VAL A 271 -16.83 16.33 6.49
CA VAL A 271 -15.85 15.29 6.87
C VAL A 271 -14.47 15.52 6.24
N PRO A 272 -14.32 15.80 4.92
CA PRO A 272 -13.00 16.00 4.32
C PRO A 272 -12.16 17.13 4.96
N PRO A 273 -12.67 18.36 5.18
CA PRO A 273 -11.87 19.41 5.81
C PRO A 273 -11.56 19.09 7.27
N LEU A 274 -12.49 18.48 8.01
CA LEU A 274 -12.24 18.08 9.39
C LEU A 274 -11.16 16.98 9.49
N PHE A 275 -11.20 16.03 8.56
CA PHE A 275 -10.19 14.97 8.45
C PHE A 275 -8.82 15.53 8.02
N ALA A 276 -8.77 16.49 7.10
CA ALA A 276 -7.53 17.17 6.73
C ALA A 276 -6.92 17.93 7.92
N LEU A 277 -7.74 18.57 8.77
CA LEU A 277 -7.27 19.18 10.02
C LEU A 277 -6.71 18.14 10.99
N TYR A 278 -7.36 16.98 11.09
CA TYR A 278 -6.90 15.87 11.93
C TYR A 278 -5.51 15.38 11.51
N ILE A 279 -5.26 15.23 10.20
CA ILE A 279 -3.95 14.81 9.66
C ILE A 279 -2.88 15.89 9.88
N ARG A 280 -3.21 17.17 9.65
CA ARG A 280 -2.21 18.25 9.59
C ARG A 280 -1.66 18.67 10.96
N ASN A 281 -2.53 18.81 11.95
CA ASN A 281 -2.16 19.41 13.24
C ASN A 281 -1.94 18.38 14.35
N TYR A 282 -2.21 17.09 14.11
CA TYR A 282 -2.14 16.00 15.09
C TYR A 282 -2.88 16.26 16.42
N THR A 283 -3.67 17.33 16.52
CA THR A 283 -4.44 17.65 17.70
C THR A 283 -5.67 16.75 17.73
N ALA A 284 -5.51 15.55 18.28
CA ALA A 284 -6.60 14.61 18.49
C ALA A 284 -7.78 15.23 19.27
N PHE A 285 -7.51 16.28 20.06
CA PHE A 285 -8.50 16.97 20.89
C PHE A 285 -9.67 17.56 20.12
N ILE A 286 -9.45 18.28 19.00
CA ILE A 286 -10.56 18.96 18.30
C ILE A 286 -11.52 17.94 17.68
N PRO A 287 -11.06 16.95 16.88
CA PRO A 287 -11.96 15.96 16.31
C PRO A 287 -12.61 15.07 17.36
N LYS A 288 -11.91 14.71 18.44
CA LYS A 288 -12.51 13.96 19.56
C LYS A 288 -13.55 14.77 20.32
N GLY A 289 -13.33 16.07 20.54
CA GLY A 289 -14.32 16.96 21.14
C GLY A 289 -15.59 17.05 20.30
N ILE A 290 -15.45 17.13 18.97
CA ILE A 290 -16.58 17.07 18.04
C ILE A 290 -17.27 15.71 18.11
N GLU A 291 -16.53 14.60 18.13
CA GLU A 291 -17.12 13.26 18.24
C GLU A 291 -17.97 13.10 19.51
N ILE A 292 -17.47 13.58 20.65
CA ILE A 292 -18.18 13.56 21.94
C ILE A 292 -19.42 14.46 21.89
N TYR A 293 -19.31 15.67 21.32
CA TYR A 293 -20.44 16.58 21.16
C TYR A 293 -21.56 15.94 20.32
N LEU A 294 -21.22 15.36 19.17
CA LEU A 294 -22.19 14.69 18.30
C LEU A 294 -22.83 13.49 19.01
N MET A 295 -22.06 12.74 19.81
CA MET A 295 -22.58 11.62 20.61
C MET A 295 -23.65 12.10 21.60
N CYS A 296 -23.34 13.14 22.37
CA CYS A 296 -24.28 13.72 23.34
C CYS A 296 -25.54 14.25 22.65
N ALA A 297 -25.39 14.91 21.50
CA ALA A 297 -26.51 15.40 20.72
C ALA A 297 -27.42 14.24 20.26
N MET A 298 -26.85 13.16 19.71
CA MET A 298 -27.61 11.98 19.30
C MET A 298 -28.30 11.28 20.47
N LEU A 299 -27.62 11.11 21.61
CA LEU A 299 -28.20 10.46 22.79
C LEU A 299 -29.38 11.24 23.39
N ASN A 300 -29.40 12.57 23.23
CA ASN A 300 -30.52 13.41 23.63
C ASN A 300 -31.74 13.29 22.69
N ASN A 301 -31.60 12.60 21.55
CA ASN A 301 -32.69 12.34 20.63
C ASN A 301 -33.38 11.00 20.97
N ASN A 302 -34.67 11.04 21.28
CA ASN A 302 -35.46 9.87 21.68
C ASN A 302 -35.79 8.89 20.52
N THR A 303 -35.27 9.13 19.32
CA THR A 303 -35.59 8.36 18.10
C THR A 303 -34.49 7.38 17.66
N LEU A 304 -33.41 7.26 18.44
CA LEU A 304 -32.31 6.35 18.14
C LEU A 304 -32.77 4.88 18.11
N LYS A 305 -32.29 4.14 17.11
CA LYS A 305 -32.48 2.69 17.03
C LYS A 305 -31.58 1.99 18.04
N LEU A 306 -31.99 0.81 18.51
CA LEU A 306 -31.19 -0.01 19.43
C LEU A 306 -29.76 -0.27 18.91
N THR A 307 -29.61 -0.53 17.60
CA THR A 307 -28.30 -0.74 16.96
C THR A 307 -27.40 0.48 17.07
N GLU A 308 -27.95 1.69 16.99
CA GLU A 308 -27.18 2.93 17.08
C GLU A 308 -26.79 3.22 18.53
N TYR A 309 -27.64 2.91 19.52
CA TYR A 309 -27.25 2.93 20.92
C TYR A 309 -26.04 2.03 21.19
N PHE A 310 -26.08 0.78 20.69
CA PHE A 310 -24.94 -0.12 20.80
C PHE A 310 -23.68 0.44 20.10
N TYR A 311 -23.84 1.02 18.92
CA TYR A 311 -22.74 1.66 18.20
C TYR A 311 -22.11 2.80 19.02
N LEU A 312 -22.93 3.71 19.56
CA LEU A 312 -22.46 4.83 20.38
C LEU A 312 -21.76 4.36 21.65
N LEU A 313 -22.27 3.31 22.30
CA LEU A 313 -21.64 2.72 23.49
C LEU A 313 -20.26 2.14 23.18
N ILE A 314 -20.13 1.37 22.09
CA ILE A 314 -18.85 0.83 21.65
C ILE A 314 -17.88 1.96 21.31
N ASN A 315 -18.36 2.99 20.61
CA ASN A 315 -17.56 4.14 20.24
C ASN A 315 -17.05 4.90 21.48
N LEU A 316 -17.91 5.11 22.48
CA LEU A 316 -17.52 5.73 23.75
C LEU A 316 -16.43 4.91 24.47
N TYR A 317 -16.62 3.59 24.55
CA TYR A 317 -15.65 2.69 25.16
C TYR A 317 -14.29 2.72 24.46
N LEU A 318 -14.27 2.65 23.13
CA LEU A 318 -13.03 2.68 22.33
C LEU A 318 -12.35 4.05 22.36
N ASN A 319 -13.12 5.14 22.38
CA ASN A 319 -12.61 6.50 22.59
C ASN A 319 -11.92 6.63 23.95
N TYR A 320 -12.56 6.16 25.01
CA TYR A 320 -11.99 6.16 26.36
C TYR A 320 -10.68 5.37 26.39
N PHE A 321 -10.66 4.17 25.82
CA PHE A 321 -9.45 3.34 25.75
C PHE A 321 -8.31 4.05 25.02
N GLN A 322 -8.59 4.68 23.87
CA GLN A 322 -7.59 5.41 23.08
C GLN A 322 -7.02 6.62 23.84
N LEU A 323 -7.85 7.34 24.59
CA LEU A 323 -7.43 8.49 25.40
C LEU A 323 -6.57 8.09 26.61
N CYS A 324 -6.79 6.91 27.19
CA CYS A 324 -6.01 6.44 28.34
C CYS A 324 -4.61 5.93 27.98
N LYS A 325 -4.36 5.56 26.72
CA LYS A 325 -3.13 4.88 26.29
C LYS A 325 -2.55 5.48 25.00
N THR A 326 -2.31 6.80 24.96
CA THR A 326 -1.91 7.48 23.73
C THR A 326 -0.65 6.89 23.09
N ILE A 327 -0.75 6.50 21.82
CA ILE A 327 0.41 6.26 20.95
C ILE A 327 0.78 7.61 20.34
N ASP A 328 2.04 8.04 20.48
CA ASP A 328 2.58 9.20 19.77
C ASP A 328 2.67 8.88 18.27
N MET A 329 1.75 9.43 17.46
CA MET A 329 1.57 9.15 16.03
C MET A 329 2.30 10.08 15.07
#